data_AF-A0A7W4E5V4-F1
#
_entry.id   AF-A0A7W4E5V4-F1
#
_cell.length_a   1.000
_cell.length_b   1.000
_cell.length_c   1.000
_cell.angle_alpha   90.00
_cell.angle_beta   90.00
_cell.angle_gamma   90.00
#
_symmetry.space_group_name_H-M   'P 1'
#
loop_
_entity.id
_entity.type
_entity.pdbx_description
1 polymer ?
#
loop_
_entity_poly.entity_id
_entity_poly.type
_entity_poly.pdbx_seq_one_letter_code
_entity_poly.pdbx_strand_id
1 'polypeptide(L)'
;MAYTKDQVKELISKKEMEKDKPIKYSREYIERIIRYYVRLLRWLYQVGANISTKYLLKSLEIWGEEGIDPEQLEAYRKYYGGNMDTLKAKIQELKKSEMKELNQILAHSSEINVEQYLYLIDSSGRAAKNSLFDDDSNPKTSTEFNLYYVKKTICTFYSKRALKARDRRKEARILIKDTLAKFYRAIDPDFDLRTNNLDATALGKIFTEENIERIADMVFLKLNYFELQEVEEYVLYDWIKRRVEKVITFRFIEKVFLDNQARMQEARNAKIQSAC
;
A
#
# COMPACT_ATOMS: atom_id res chain seq x y z
N MET A 1 7.17 17.34 -23.50
CA MET A 1 6.68 18.64 -22.94
C MET A 1 5.58 18.39 -21.89
N ALA A 2 5.66 19.03 -20.71
CA ALA A 2 4.65 18.84 -19.65
C ALA A 2 3.40 19.70 -19.91
N TYR A 3 2.24 19.06 -20.10
CA TYR A 3 0.95 19.76 -20.28
C TYR A 3 0.44 20.36 -18.95
N THR A 4 -0.20 21.53 -19.04
CA THR A 4 -0.96 22.12 -17.93
C THR A 4 -2.30 21.39 -17.73
N LYS A 5 -2.91 21.54 -16.54
CA LYS A 5 -4.20 20.88 -16.21
C LYS A 5 -5.30 21.24 -17.22
N ASP A 6 -5.38 22.50 -17.63
CA ASP A 6 -6.41 22.95 -18.57
C ASP A 6 -6.17 22.44 -19.99
N GLN A 7 -4.90 22.43 -20.44
CA GLN A 7 -4.53 21.82 -21.73
C GLN A 7 -4.87 20.33 -21.76
N VAL A 8 -4.60 19.60 -20.67
CA VAL A 8 -4.94 18.18 -20.55
C VAL A 8 -6.45 17.96 -20.68
N LYS A 9 -7.27 18.77 -19.99
CA LYS A 9 -8.74 18.67 -20.07
C LYS A 9 -9.26 18.96 -21.47
N GLU A 10 -8.77 20.02 -22.11
CA GLU A 10 -9.14 20.37 -23.48
C GLU A 10 -8.78 19.26 -24.47
N LEU A 11 -7.58 18.67 -24.32
CA LEU A 11 -7.12 17.53 -25.10
C LEU A 11 -7.99 16.29 -24.88
N ILE A 12 -8.38 15.98 -23.65
CA ILE A 12 -9.31 14.88 -23.34
C ILE A 12 -10.63 15.10 -24.06
N SER A 13 -11.28 16.25 -23.88
CA SER A 13 -12.58 16.54 -24.49
C SER A 13 -12.51 16.47 -26.02
N LYS A 14 -11.46 17.04 -26.62
CA LYS A 14 -11.25 16.95 -28.07
C LYS A 14 -11.07 15.51 -28.53
N LYS A 15 -10.30 14.69 -27.81
CA LYS A 15 -10.04 13.29 -28.17
C LYS A 15 -11.23 12.36 -27.94
N GLU A 16 -12.09 12.68 -26.98
CA GLU A 16 -13.39 12.01 -26.78
C GLU A 16 -14.36 12.34 -27.92
N MET A 17 -14.37 13.58 -28.41
CA MET A 17 -15.19 14.01 -29.55
C MET A 17 -14.68 13.46 -30.90
N GLU A 18 -13.38 13.15 -31.01
CA GLU A 18 -12.74 12.76 -32.27
C GLU A 18 -12.88 11.26 -32.66
N LYS A 19 -13.35 10.32 -31.82
CA LYS A 19 -13.21 8.87 -32.15
C LYS A 19 -14.29 7.87 -31.68
N ASP A 20 -14.56 6.95 -32.63
CA ASP A 20 -15.07 5.56 -32.54
C ASP A 20 -14.15 4.56 -31.79
N LYS A 21 -13.09 5.03 -31.10
CA LYS A 21 -12.09 4.15 -30.46
C LYS A 21 -12.51 3.87 -29.01
N PRO A 22 -12.72 2.61 -28.61
CA PRO A 22 -13.19 2.31 -27.26
C PRO A 22 -12.15 2.73 -26.22
N ILE A 23 -12.58 3.52 -25.23
CA ILE A 23 -11.80 3.84 -24.04
C ILE A 23 -11.53 2.54 -23.28
N LYS A 24 -10.26 2.16 -23.14
CA LYS A 24 -9.87 0.92 -22.47
C LYS A 24 -9.86 1.08 -20.94
N TYR A 25 -9.41 2.23 -20.45
CA TYR A 25 -9.35 2.53 -19.02
C TYR A 25 -10.04 3.87 -18.76
N SER A 26 -11.07 3.89 -17.92
CA SER A 26 -11.71 5.15 -17.54
C SER A 26 -10.80 5.96 -16.62
N ARG A 27 -10.90 7.29 -16.71
CA ARG A 27 -10.18 8.22 -15.84
C ARG A 27 -10.48 7.95 -14.37
N GLU A 28 -11.76 7.75 -14.04
CA GLU A 28 -12.22 7.44 -12.69
C GLU A 28 -11.59 6.15 -12.15
N TYR A 29 -11.44 5.12 -12.97
CA TYR A 29 -10.80 3.87 -12.56
C TYR A 29 -9.33 4.08 -12.16
N ILE A 30 -8.58 4.83 -12.98
CA ILE A 30 -7.17 5.16 -12.72
C ILE A 30 -7.04 5.97 -11.43
N GLU A 31 -7.90 6.97 -11.24
CA GLU A 31 -7.93 7.79 -10.03
C GLU A 31 -8.17 6.93 -8.77
N ARG A 32 -9.16 6.02 -8.82
CA ARG A 32 -9.44 5.10 -7.71
C ARG A 32 -8.25 4.19 -7.38
N ILE A 33 -7.51 3.73 -8.38
CA ILE A 33 -6.27 2.96 -8.18
C ILE A 33 -5.20 3.78 -7.45
N ILE A 34 -4.96 5.02 -7.88
CA ILE A 34 -3.97 5.89 -7.23
C ILE A 34 -4.36 6.15 -5.77
N ARG A 35 -5.64 6.46 -5.52
CA ARG A 35 -6.18 6.63 -4.17
C ARG A 35 -5.99 5.38 -3.33
N TYR A 36 -6.28 4.21 -3.88
CA TYR A 36 -6.07 2.93 -3.22
C TYR A 36 -4.60 2.77 -2.76
N TYR A 37 -3.61 3.06 -3.62
CA TYR A 37 -2.20 2.97 -3.24
C TYR A 37 -1.78 3.99 -2.18
N VAL A 38 -2.28 5.23 -2.26
CA VAL A 38 -2.03 6.27 -1.24
C VAL A 38 -2.56 5.81 0.13
N ARG A 39 -3.77 5.26 0.16
CA ARG A 39 -4.38 4.71 1.38
C ARG A 39 -3.59 3.53 1.93
N LEU A 40 -3.18 2.61 1.07
CA LEU A 40 -2.39 1.44 1.45
C LEU A 40 -1.06 1.84 2.09
N LEU A 41 -0.34 2.80 1.50
CA LEU A 41 0.91 3.30 2.08
C LEU A 41 0.69 4.03 3.41
N ARG A 42 -0.37 4.85 3.50
CA ARG A 42 -0.76 5.54 4.73
C ARG A 42 -1.07 4.54 5.86
N TRP A 43 -1.83 3.50 5.55
CA TRP A 43 -2.15 2.43 6.49
C TRP A 43 -0.89 1.72 7.00
N LEU A 44 0.06 1.39 6.11
CA LEU A 44 1.34 0.77 6.51
C LEU A 44 2.13 1.65 7.49
N TYR A 45 2.10 2.98 7.33
CA TYR A 45 2.70 3.90 8.30
C TYR A 45 1.96 3.92 9.63
N GLN A 46 0.62 3.91 9.61
CA GLN A 46 -0.19 3.88 10.83
C GLN A 46 0.03 2.59 11.63
N VAL A 47 0.07 1.43 10.97
CA VAL A 47 0.40 0.15 11.64
C VAL A 47 1.79 0.22 12.26
N GLY A 48 2.77 0.75 11.53
CA GLY A 48 4.13 0.94 12.02
C GLY A 48 4.16 1.81 13.28
N ALA A 49 3.49 2.96 13.25
CA ALA A 49 3.39 3.87 14.39
C ALA A 49 2.70 3.20 15.59
N ASN A 50 1.55 2.54 15.37
CA ASN A 50 0.81 1.83 16.43
C ASN A 50 1.68 0.80 17.15
N ILE A 51 2.46 0.02 16.39
CA ILE A 51 3.34 -1.01 16.96
C ILE A 51 4.50 -0.39 17.74
N SER A 52 5.14 0.65 17.21
CA SER A 52 6.22 1.35 17.91
C SER A 52 5.70 1.98 19.22
N THR A 53 4.54 2.63 19.19
CA THR A 53 3.91 3.23 20.37
C THR A 53 3.53 2.18 21.42
N LYS A 54 2.99 1.02 21.01
CA LYS A 54 2.72 -0.11 21.92
C LYS A 54 3.99 -0.70 22.53
N TYR A 55 5.06 -0.79 21.75
CA TYR A 55 6.34 -1.26 22.25
C TYR A 55 6.90 -0.29 23.30
N LEU A 56 6.86 1.02 23.02
CA LEU A 56 7.24 2.06 23.99
C LEU A 56 6.45 1.92 25.29
N LEU A 57 5.12 1.78 25.21
CA LEU A 57 4.27 1.57 26.39
C LEU A 57 4.73 0.35 27.19
N LYS A 58 4.92 -0.79 26.52
CA LYS A 58 5.35 -2.02 27.18
C LYS A 58 6.73 -1.89 27.83
N SER A 59 7.67 -1.20 27.16
CA SER A 59 9.01 -0.96 27.72
C SER A 59 8.94 -0.09 28.97
N LEU A 60 8.13 0.98 28.95
CA LEU A 60 7.89 1.84 30.12
C LEU A 60 7.21 1.08 31.27
N GLU A 61 6.24 0.21 30.98
CA GLU A 61 5.55 -0.60 32.01
C GLU A 61 6.46 -1.62 32.69
N ILE A 62 7.48 -2.15 31.98
CA ILE A 62 8.38 -3.17 32.53
C ILE A 62 9.59 -2.53 33.22
N TRP A 63 10.18 -1.50 32.61
CA TRP A 63 11.49 -0.99 32.99
C TRP A 63 11.48 0.44 33.54
N GLY A 64 10.33 1.13 33.52
CA GLY A 64 10.24 2.55 33.85
C GLY A 64 11.01 3.44 32.87
N GLU A 65 11.12 4.74 33.16
CA GLU A 65 11.89 5.67 32.31
C GLU A 65 13.40 5.40 32.34
N GLU A 66 13.92 4.91 33.46
CA GLU A 66 15.36 4.69 33.68
C GLU A 66 15.91 3.50 32.88
N GLY A 67 15.05 2.53 32.56
CA GLY A 67 15.43 1.29 31.89
C GLY A 67 15.08 1.23 30.40
N ILE A 68 14.64 2.33 29.79
CA ILE A 68 14.40 2.39 28.34
C ILE A 68 15.50 3.16 27.61
N ASP A 69 15.60 2.90 26.31
CA ASP A 69 16.58 3.54 25.44
C ASP A 69 16.42 5.08 25.42
N PRO A 70 17.51 5.87 25.46
CA PRO A 70 17.44 7.33 25.48
C PRO A 70 16.63 7.94 24.33
N GLU A 71 16.70 7.37 23.11
CA GLU A 71 15.92 7.87 21.96
C GLU A 71 14.42 7.62 22.17
N GLN A 72 14.07 6.49 22.80
CA GLN A 72 12.69 6.17 23.15
C GLN A 72 12.16 7.09 24.24
N LEU A 73 12.99 7.41 25.23
CA LEU A 73 12.65 8.34 26.30
C LEU A 73 12.47 9.77 25.78
N GLU A 74 13.34 10.22 24.88
CA GLU A 74 13.20 11.53 24.23
C GLU A 74 11.90 11.59 23.42
N ALA A 75 11.62 10.56 22.61
CA ALA A 75 10.35 10.47 21.87
C ALA A 75 9.15 10.44 22.82
N TYR A 76 9.26 9.76 23.97
CA TYR A 76 8.21 9.70 24.96
C TYR A 76 7.86 11.08 25.52
N ARG A 77 8.89 11.84 25.92
CA ARG A 77 8.75 13.20 26.46
C ARG A 77 8.28 14.20 25.41
N LYS A 78 8.85 14.15 24.21
CA LYS A 78 8.55 15.08 23.11
C LYS A 78 7.13 14.93 22.57
N TYR A 79 6.70 13.69 22.33
CA TYR A 79 5.42 13.44 21.64
C TYR A 79 4.26 13.11 22.58
N TYR A 80 4.53 12.70 23.81
CA TYR A 80 3.50 12.30 24.78
C TYR A 80 3.64 13.00 26.13
N GLY A 81 4.51 14.01 26.24
CA GLY A 81 4.65 14.83 27.45
C GLY A 81 5.16 14.08 28.68
N GLY A 82 5.79 12.91 28.49
CA GLY A 82 6.19 12.07 29.61
C GLY A 82 5.00 11.44 30.35
N ASN A 83 3.83 11.35 29.69
CA ASN A 83 2.59 10.89 30.32
C ASN A 83 2.07 9.56 29.72
N MET A 84 1.93 8.55 30.59
CA MET A 84 1.49 7.20 30.23
C MET A 84 0.05 7.15 29.72
N ASP A 85 -0.84 7.98 30.27
CA ASP A 85 -2.24 8.03 29.84
C ASP A 85 -2.38 8.68 28.47
N THR A 86 -1.56 9.70 28.18
CA THR A 86 -1.46 10.31 26.85
C THR A 86 -0.98 9.28 25.82
N LEU A 87 0.03 8.47 26.19
CA LEU A 87 0.53 7.37 25.36
C LEU A 87 -0.55 6.30 25.10
N LYS A 88 -1.27 5.87 26.15
CA LYS A 88 -2.38 4.90 26.04
C LYS A 88 -3.53 5.43 25.19
N ALA A 89 -3.90 6.70 25.35
CA ALA A 89 -4.91 7.37 24.52
C ALA A 89 -4.48 7.38 23.05
N LYS A 90 -3.21 7.71 22.77
CA LYS A 90 -2.69 7.69 21.39
C LYS A 90 -2.75 6.30 20.77
N ILE A 91 -2.47 5.24 21.53
CA ILE A 91 -2.58 3.85 21.03
C ILE A 91 -4.01 3.54 20.58
N GLN A 92 -5.03 3.99 21.34
CA GLN A 92 -6.42 3.79 20.94
C GLN A 92 -6.79 4.60 19.69
N GLU A 93 -6.32 5.84 19.59
CA GLU A 93 -6.49 6.69 18.41
C GLU A 93 -5.86 6.04 17.16
N LEU A 94 -4.60 5.59 17.26
CA LEU A 94 -3.89 4.92 16.19
C LEU A 94 -4.58 3.62 15.77
N LYS A 95 -5.07 2.82 16.73
CA LYS A 95 -5.84 1.61 16.43
C LYS A 95 -7.14 1.91 15.69
N LYS A 96 -7.86 2.96 16.10
CA LYS A 96 -9.09 3.40 15.42
C LYS A 96 -8.80 3.90 14.01
N SER A 97 -7.73 4.69 13.85
CA SER A 97 -7.29 5.20 12.55
C SER A 97 -6.86 4.07 11.60
N GLU A 98 -6.03 3.14 12.09
CA GLU A 98 -5.58 1.96 11.34
C GLU A 98 -6.77 1.15 10.82
N MET A 99 -7.77 0.90 11.67
CA MET A 99 -8.97 0.16 11.26
C MET A 99 -9.85 0.94 10.29
N LYS A 100 -9.99 2.27 10.48
CA LYS A 100 -10.72 3.13 9.55
C LYS A 100 -10.10 3.10 8.16
N GLU A 101 -8.78 3.23 8.08
CA GLU A 101 -8.07 3.22 6.79
C GLU A 101 -8.13 1.84 6.14
N LEU A 102 -7.99 0.74 6.91
CA LEU A 102 -8.18 -0.61 6.38
C LEU A 102 -9.57 -0.82 5.79
N ASN A 103 -10.62 -0.32 6.45
CA ASN A 103 -11.99 -0.39 5.90
C ASN A 103 -12.08 0.33 4.55
N GLN A 104 -11.46 1.51 4.43
CA GLN A 104 -11.47 2.29 3.20
C GLN A 104 -10.69 1.61 2.09
N ILE A 105 -9.53 1.01 2.39
CA ILE A 105 -8.76 0.20 1.43
C ILE A 105 -9.61 -0.94 0.88
N LEU A 106 -10.28 -1.70 1.76
CA LEU A 106 -11.10 -2.84 1.34
C LEU A 106 -12.33 -2.40 0.52
N ALA A 107 -12.95 -1.26 0.86
CA ALA A 107 -14.03 -0.69 0.05
C ALA A 107 -13.54 -0.26 -1.34
N HIS A 108 -12.43 0.46 -1.43
CA HIS A 108 -11.86 0.90 -2.71
C HIS A 108 -11.41 -0.29 -3.56
N SER A 109 -10.88 -1.35 -2.93
CA SER A 109 -10.53 -2.59 -3.62
C SER A 109 -11.74 -3.17 -4.36
N SER A 110 -12.91 -3.18 -3.72
CA SER A 110 -14.17 -3.60 -4.34
C SER A 110 -14.56 -2.69 -5.52
N GLU A 111 -14.47 -1.38 -5.35
CA GLU A 111 -14.80 -0.37 -6.39
C GLU A 111 -13.92 -0.47 -7.64
N ILE A 112 -12.69 -0.97 -7.51
CA ILE A 112 -11.77 -1.20 -8.64
C ILE A 112 -11.75 -2.67 -9.09
N ASN A 113 -12.66 -3.50 -8.60
CA ASN A 113 -12.76 -4.93 -8.93
C ASN A 113 -11.44 -5.70 -8.71
N VAL A 114 -10.75 -5.39 -7.60
CA VAL A 114 -9.50 -6.02 -7.21
C VAL A 114 -9.68 -6.60 -5.82
N GLU A 115 -9.20 -7.83 -5.59
CA GLU A 115 -9.48 -8.54 -4.34
C GLU A 115 -10.96 -8.42 -3.95
N GLN A 116 -11.89 -8.85 -4.83
CA GLN A 116 -13.30 -9.03 -4.49
C GLN A 116 -13.48 -10.19 -3.48
N TYR A 117 -12.67 -10.18 -2.40
CA TYR A 117 -12.61 -11.02 -1.20
C TYR A 117 -12.27 -12.53 -1.38
N LEU A 118 -11.17 -12.89 -2.06
CA LEU A 118 -10.52 -14.24 -2.01
C LEU A 118 -11.45 -15.44 -1.71
N TYR A 119 -12.35 -15.72 -2.65
CA TYR A 119 -13.31 -16.83 -2.77
C TYR A 119 -13.49 -17.81 -1.58
N LEU A 120 -14.66 -17.75 -0.94
CA LEU A 120 -15.43 -18.86 -0.32
C LEU A 120 -14.95 -19.48 1.03
N ILE A 121 -15.85 -19.56 2.04
CA ILE A 121 -15.68 -20.19 3.39
C ILE A 121 -16.49 -21.52 3.52
N ASP A 122 -16.34 -22.24 4.61
CA ASP A 122 -17.09 -23.44 5.00
C ASP A 122 -18.15 -23.09 6.08
N SER A 123 -19.37 -23.61 5.96
CA SER A 123 -20.51 -23.41 6.87
C SER A 123 -20.28 -23.89 8.32
N SER A 124 -19.11 -24.45 8.62
CA SER A 124 -18.82 -25.07 9.92
C SER A 124 -18.49 -24.08 11.06
N GLY A 125 -18.45 -22.76 10.80
CA GLY A 125 -18.20 -21.74 11.83
C GLY A 125 -16.83 -21.84 12.52
N ARG A 126 -15.98 -22.78 12.06
CA ARG A 126 -14.58 -22.88 12.47
C ARG A 126 -13.78 -21.95 11.58
N ALA A 127 -12.86 -21.19 12.17
CA ALA A 127 -11.85 -20.48 11.41
C ALA A 127 -11.14 -21.50 10.52
N ALA A 128 -11.48 -21.53 9.23
CA ALA A 128 -10.77 -22.37 8.27
C ALA A 128 -9.29 -22.06 8.45
N LYS A 129 -8.45 -23.10 8.50
CA LYS A 129 -6.99 -22.99 8.47
C LYS A 129 -6.49 -22.47 7.11
N ASN A 130 -7.25 -21.62 6.43
CA ASN A 130 -6.88 -20.99 5.18
C ASN A 130 -6.32 -19.64 5.60
N SER A 131 -5.00 -19.51 5.62
CA SER A 131 -4.39 -18.19 5.66
C SER A 131 -4.96 -17.40 4.48
N LEU A 132 -5.29 -16.12 4.68
CA LEU A 132 -5.66 -15.18 3.60
C LEU A 132 -4.64 -15.16 2.45
N PHE A 133 -3.47 -15.77 2.67
CA PHE A 133 -2.32 -15.78 1.81
C PHE A 133 -1.84 -17.19 1.43
N ASP A 134 -2.62 -18.25 1.71
CA ASP A 134 -2.29 -19.61 1.26
C ASP A 134 -2.71 -19.82 -0.20
N ASP A 135 -1.76 -20.19 -1.05
CA ASP A 135 -2.00 -20.43 -2.48
C ASP A 135 -2.71 -21.77 -2.77
N ASP A 136 -2.68 -22.73 -1.84
CA ASP A 136 -3.25 -24.09 -2.01
C ASP A 136 -4.74 -24.23 -1.65
N SER A 137 -5.40 -23.16 -1.21
CA SER A 137 -6.79 -23.23 -0.79
C SER A 137 -7.74 -23.12 -2.00
N ASN A 138 -8.15 -24.27 -2.55
CA ASN A 138 -9.23 -24.31 -3.55
C ASN A 138 -10.55 -23.83 -2.92
N PRO A 139 -11.17 -22.77 -3.45
CA PRO A 139 -12.37 -22.20 -2.86
C PRO A 139 -13.58 -23.10 -3.13
N LYS A 140 -14.28 -23.56 -2.08
CA LYS A 140 -15.48 -24.41 -2.21
C LYS A 140 -16.69 -23.58 -2.67
N THR A 141 -17.37 -24.01 -3.71
CA THR A 141 -18.36 -23.30 -4.56
C THR A 141 -19.62 -22.67 -3.93
N SER A 142 -19.79 -22.56 -2.60
CA SER A 142 -21.03 -22.02 -2.01
C SER A 142 -20.82 -21.28 -0.68
N THR A 143 -20.50 -19.98 -0.71
CA THR A 143 -20.24 -19.28 0.56
C THR A 143 -20.35 -17.76 0.56
N GLU A 144 -20.89 -17.25 1.67
CA GLU A 144 -20.82 -15.86 2.13
C GLU A 144 -19.61 -15.60 3.07
N PHE A 145 -19.11 -14.36 3.05
CA PHE A 145 -17.81 -13.93 3.59
C PHE A 145 -17.91 -13.12 4.90
N ASN A 146 -16.93 -13.24 5.80
CA ASN A 146 -16.86 -12.44 7.02
C ASN A 146 -15.67 -11.48 7.06
N LEU A 147 -15.96 -10.21 6.80
CA LEU A 147 -15.04 -9.07 6.76
C LEU A 147 -14.22 -8.88 8.05
N TYR A 148 -14.73 -9.32 9.21
CA TYR A 148 -14.00 -9.26 10.48
C TYR A 148 -12.72 -10.11 10.44
N TYR A 149 -12.79 -11.33 9.91
CA TYR A 149 -11.64 -12.24 9.89
C TYR A 149 -10.56 -11.77 8.93
N VAL A 150 -10.92 -11.22 7.77
CA VAL A 150 -9.93 -10.65 6.84
C VAL A 150 -9.19 -9.47 7.46
N LYS A 151 -9.91 -8.55 8.07
CA LYS A 151 -9.29 -7.44 8.81
C LYS A 151 -8.37 -7.94 9.92
N LYS A 152 -8.84 -8.91 10.71
CA LYS A 152 -8.04 -9.52 11.78
C LYS A 152 -6.77 -10.19 11.26
N THR A 153 -6.86 -10.91 10.14
CA THR A 153 -5.71 -11.58 9.52
C THR A 153 -4.70 -10.56 8.99
N ILE A 154 -5.15 -9.57 8.20
CA ILE A 154 -4.29 -8.49 7.71
C ILE A 154 -3.59 -7.79 8.88
N CYS A 155 -4.33 -7.32 9.88
CA CYS A 155 -3.72 -6.69 11.06
C CYS A 155 -2.72 -7.64 11.75
N THR A 156 -3.02 -8.94 11.83
CA THR A 156 -2.13 -9.93 12.48
C THR A 156 -0.79 -10.05 11.76
N PHE A 157 -0.80 -10.24 10.43
CA PHE A 157 0.42 -10.36 9.62
C PHE A 157 1.30 -9.12 9.70
N TYR A 158 0.67 -7.94 9.71
CA TYR A 158 1.38 -6.67 9.74
C TYR A 158 1.65 -6.14 11.16
N SER A 159 1.28 -6.85 12.23
CA SER A 159 1.58 -6.44 13.63
C SER A 159 2.44 -7.43 14.41
N LYS A 160 2.31 -8.75 14.18
CA LYS A 160 2.96 -9.76 15.03
C LYS A 160 4.43 -9.99 14.68
N ARG A 161 5.33 -9.79 15.65
CA ARG A 161 6.78 -10.02 15.51
C ARG A 161 7.12 -11.45 15.09
N ALA A 162 6.47 -12.46 15.68
CA ALA A 162 6.68 -13.86 15.34
C ALA A 162 6.39 -14.18 13.86
N LEU A 163 5.52 -13.37 13.24
CA LEU A 163 5.21 -13.43 11.81
C LEU A 163 5.99 -12.36 11.04
N LYS A 164 7.26 -12.10 11.38
CA LYS A 164 8.15 -11.17 10.65
C LYS A 164 7.49 -9.86 10.17
N ALA A 165 6.56 -9.31 10.95
CA ALA A 165 5.70 -8.20 10.52
C ALA A 165 6.47 -6.94 10.14
N ARG A 166 7.64 -6.71 10.77
CA ARG A 166 8.53 -5.59 10.45
C ARG A 166 9.03 -5.66 9.01
N ASP A 167 9.46 -6.84 8.57
CA ASP A 167 10.01 -7.07 7.25
C ASP A 167 8.90 -6.98 6.19
N ARG A 168 7.73 -7.59 6.46
CA ARG A 168 6.51 -7.43 5.63
C ARG A 168 6.16 -5.96 5.41
N ARG A 169 6.08 -5.15 6.48
CA ARG A 169 5.84 -3.70 6.37
C ARG A 169 6.92 -2.98 5.58
N LYS A 170 8.19 -3.40 5.68
CA LYS A 170 9.29 -2.79 4.93
C LYS A 170 9.15 -3.07 3.44
N GLU A 171 8.96 -4.33 3.05
CA GLU A 171 8.82 -4.74 1.66
C GLU A 171 7.56 -4.15 1.01
N ALA A 172 6.42 -4.21 1.72
CA ALA A 172 5.18 -3.58 1.29
C ALA A 172 5.36 -2.08 1.03
N ARG A 173 6.02 -1.35 1.94
CA ARG A 173 6.29 0.08 1.76
C ARG A 173 7.19 0.34 0.57
N ILE A 174 8.25 -0.44 0.37
CA ILE A 174 9.14 -0.28 -0.80
C ILE A 174 8.35 -0.43 -2.11
N LEU A 175 7.55 -1.49 -2.19
CA LEU A 175 6.75 -1.80 -3.38
C LEU A 175 5.71 -0.70 -3.70
N ILE A 176 4.98 -0.24 -2.69
CA ILE A 176 3.96 0.80 -2.88
C ILE A 176 4.59 2.17 -3.12
N LYS A 177 5.72 2.51 -2.48
CA LYS A 177 6.47 3.74 -2.75
C LYS A 177 6.93 3.80 -4.20
N ASP A 178 7.56 2.74 -4.70
CA ASP A 178 8.00 2.63 -6.10
C ASP A 178 6.82 2.86 -7.05
N THR A 179 5.68 2.25 -6.73
CA THR A 179 4.46 2.39 -7.52
C THR A 179 3.95 3.83 -7.56
N LEU A 180 3.77 4.44 -6.39
CA LEU A 180 3.32 5.84 -6.29
C LEU A 180 4.30 6.79 -6.98
N ALA A 181 5.61 6.58 -6.87
CA ALA A 181 6.60 7.40 -7.56
C ALA A 181 6.46 7.32 -9.08
N LYS A 182 6.24 6.13 -9.65
CA LYS A 182 5.99 5.96 -11.08
C LYS A 182 4.71 6.68 -11.52
N PHE A 183 3.65 6.62 -10.73
CA PHE A 183 2.44 7.41 -11.01
C PHE A 183 2.72 8.92 -10.95
N TYR A 184 3.44 9.39 -9.93
CA TYR A 184 3.76 10.81 -9.79
C TYR A 184 4.64 11.35 -10.94
N ARG A 185 5.50 10.50 -11.52
CA ARG A 185 6.29 10.84 -12.73
C ARG A 185 5.46 11.19 -13.95
N ALA A 186 4.17 10.86 -13.99
CA ALA A 186 3.28 11.32 -15.05
C ALA A 186 3.11 12.85 -15.09
N ILE A 187 3.32 13.53 -13.95
CA ILE A 187 3.23 14.99 -13.84
C ILE A 187 4.56 15.65 -13.45
N ASP A 188 5.52 14.87 -12.92
CA ASP A 188 6.87 15.31 -12.53
C ASP A 188 7.92 14.27 -12.97
N PRO A 189 8.36 14.28 -14.24
CA PRO A 189 9.23 13.25 -14.81
C PRO A 189 10.55 13.04 -14.06
N ASP A 190 11.06 14.09 -13.40
CA ASP A 190 12.32 14.09 -12.66
C ASP A 190 12.18 13.57 -11.22
N PHE A 191 10.97 13.20 -10.79
CA PHE A 191 10.73 12.70 -9.44
C PHE A 191 11.52 11.42 -9.14
N ASP A 192 12.46 11.49 -8.20
CA ASP A 192 13.24 10.34 -7.71
C ASP A 192 12.96 10.09 -6.22
N LEU A 193 12.68 8.83 -5.87
CA LEU A 193 12.51 8.38 -4.49
C LEU A 193 13.80 8.43 -3.67
N ARG A 194 14.97 8.39 -4.33
CA ARG A 194 16.26 8.48 -3.63
C ARG A 194 16.46 9.84 -3.01
N THR A 195 15.99 10.88 -3.68
CA THR A 195 16.06 12.28 -3.22
C THR A 195 14.79 12.68 -2.47
N ASN A 196 13.64 12.11 -2.82
CA ASN A 196 12.35 12.37 -2.19
C ASN A 196 11.89 11.17 -1.35
N ASN A 197 12.20 11.19 -0.05
CA ASN A 197 11.68 10.16 0.85
C ASN A 197 10.16 10.31 1.01
N LEU A 198 9.40 9.40 0.41
CA LEU A 198 7.94 9.37 0.49
C LEU A 198 7.46 8.84 1.87
N ASP A 199 7.84 9.49 2.96
CA ASP A 199 7.36 9.19 4.32
C ASP A 199 5.89 9.60 4.55
N ALA A 200 5.36 9.39 5.76
CA ALA A 200 3.96 9.67 6.07
C ALA A 200 3.59 11.16 5.87
N THR A 201 4.51 12.07 6.14
CA THR A 201 4.32 13.52 6.00
C THR A 201 4.41 13.92 4.53
N ALA A 202 5.44 13.45 3.84
CA ALA A 202 5.65 13.73 2.41
C ALA A 202 4.51 13.18 1.55
N LEU A 203 4.00 11.98 1.86
CA LEU A 203 2.88 11.37 1.17
C LEU A 203 1.66 12.30 1.09
N GLY A 204 1.28 12.94 2.20
CA GLY A 204 0.13 13.85 2.24
C GLY A 204 0.34 15.17 1.50
N LYS A 205 1.60 15.63 1.38
CA LYS A 205 1.95 16.84 0.63
C LYS A 205 2.04 16.61 -0.87
N ILE A 206 2.51 15.43 -1.27
CA ILE A 206 2.73 15.06 -2.68
C ILE A 206 1.42 14.61 -3.32
N PHE A 207 0.66 13.74 -2.65
CA PHE A 207 -0.59 13.19 -3.16
C PHE A 207 -1.80 13.94 -2.60
N THR A 208 -1.92 15.22 -2.97
CA THR A 208 -3.13 16.01 -2.77
C THR A 208 -4.23 15.56 -3.74
N GLU A 209 -5.48 15.93 -3.46
CA GLU A 209 -6.61 15.67 -4.37
C GLU A 209 -6.34 16.19 -5.79
N GLU A 210 -5.82 17.42 -5.88
CA GLU A 210 -5.46 18.04 -7.15
C GLU A 210 -4.37 17.26 -7.91
N ASN A 211 -3.33 16.81 -7.21
CA ASN A 211 -2.26 16.04 -7.85
C ASN A 211 -2.74 14.65 -8.26
N ILE A 212 -3.58 14.00 -7.47
CA ILE A 212 -4.19 12.71 -7.82
C ILE A 212 -5.02 12.84 -9.11
N GLU A 213 -5.86 13.88 -9.20
CA GLU A 213 -6.63 14.19 -10.41
C GLU A 213 -5.73 14.40 -11.62
N ARG A 214 -4.69 15.23 -11.47
CA ARG A 214 -3.76 15.57 -12.56
C ARG A 214 -2.98 14.34 -13.06
N ILE A 215 -2.54 13.48 -12.15
CA ILE A 215 -1.91 12.20 -12.49
C ILE A 215 -2.91 11.32 -13.26
N ALA A 216 -4.13 11.19 -12.76
CA ALA A 216 -5.16 10.38 -13.40
C ALA A 216 -5.47 10.85 -14.82
N ASP A 217 -5.56 12.17 -15.03
CA ASP A 217 -5.79 12.76 -16.36
C ASP A 217 -4.62 12.47 -17.32
N MET A 218 -3.38 12.64 -16.87
CA MET A 218 -2.19 12.36 -17.68
C MET A 218 -2.08 10.88 -18.05
N VAL A 219 -2.28 9.99 -17.07
CA VAL A 219 -2.24 8.53 -17.29
C VAL A 219 -3.38 8.10 -18.21
N PHE A 220 -4.59 8.63 -18.02
CA PHE A 220 -5.73 8.38 -18.90
C PHE A 220 -5.42 8.73 -20.34
N LEU A 221 -4.90 9.95 -20.58
CA LEU A 221 -4.53 10.41 -21.92
C LEU A 221 -3.50 9.48 -22.55
N LYS A 222 -2.38 9.26 -21.85
CA LYS A 222 -1.24 8.53 -22.41
C LYS A 222 -1.59 7.05 -22.63
N LEU A 223 -2.38 6.42 -21.77
CA LEU A 223 -2.77 5.02 -21.94
C LEU A 223 -3.84 4.78 -23.02
N ASN A 224 -4.80 5.69 -23.20
CA ASN A 224 -5.86 5.53 -24.20
C ASN A 224 -5.49 6.09 -25.58
N TYR A 225 -4.62 7.11 -25.61
CA TYR A 225 -4.16 7.79 -26.83
C TYR A 225 -2.63 7.70 -26.93
N PHE A 226 -2.14 6.50 -27.25
CA PHE A 226 -0.71 6.19 -27.36
C PHE A 226 0.04 7.13 -28.32
N GLU A 227 -0.64 7.66 -29.34
CA GLU A 227 -0.06 8.66 -30.26
C GLU A 227 0.40 9.96 -29.58
N LEU A 228 -0.04 10.22 -28.34
CA LEU A 228 0.37 11.39 -27.55
C LEU A 228 1.62 11.12 -26.69
N GLN A 229 2.15 9.90 -26.67
CA GLN A 229 3.33 9.54 -25.90
C GLN A 229 4.62 9.90 -26.66
N GLU A 230 5.59 10.48 -25.96
CA GLU A 230 6.97 10.62 -26.43
C GLU A 230 7.71 9.28 -26.26
N VAL A 231 8.76 9.02 -27.05
CA VAL A 231 9.48 7.73 -27.07
C VAL A 231 10.07 7.40 -25.70
N GLU A 232 10.58 8.41 -25.02
CA GLU A 232 11.18 8.34 -23.68
C GLU A 232 10.16 7.95 -22.61
N GLU A 233 8.87 8.18 -22.86
CA GLU A 233 7.80 7.92 -21.91
C GLU A 233 7.26 6.48 -21.99
N TYR A 234 7.54 5.75 -23.07
CA TYR A 234 6.97 4.41 -23.31
C TYR A 234 7.24 3.45 -22.17
N VAL A 235 8.48 3.44 -21.64
CA VAL A 235 8.88 2.56 -20.54
C VAL A 235 8.09 2.87 -19.27
N LEU A 236 7.80 4.14 -19.01
CA LEU A 236 7.02 4.56 -17.85
C LEU A 236 5.56 4.13 -18.00
N TYR A 237 4.93 4.44 -19.13
CA TYR A 237 3.51 4.15 -19.33
C TYR A 237 3.21 2.66 -19.53
N ASP A 238 4.14 1.87 -20.09
CA ASP A 238 4.02 0.40 -20.09
C ASP A 238 4.07 -0.16 -18.67
N TRP A 239 4.92 0.40 -17.81
CA TRP A 239 4.98 0.01 -16.41
C TRP A 239 3.69 0.39 -15.67
N ILE A 240 3.20 1.63 -15.85
CA ILE A 240 1.96 2.13 -15.24
C ILE A 240 0.78 1.27 -15.71
N LYS A 241 0.69 0.97 -17.00
CA LYS A 241 -0.33 0.11 -17.60
C LYS A 241 -0.40 -1.24 -16.88
N ARG A 242 0.75 -1.88 -16.62
CA ARG A 242 0.78 -3.15 -15.87
C ARG A 242 0.17 -3.02 -14.48
N ARG A 243 0.30 -1.86 -13.81
CA ARG A 243 -0.29 -1.62 -12.48
C ARG A 243 -1.74 -1.17 -12.52
N VAL A 244 -2.20 -0.60 -13.63
CA VAL A 244 -3.62 -0.37 -13.89
C VAL A 244 -4.33 -1.69 -14.20
N GLU A 245 -3.69 -2.60 -14.94
CA GLU A 245 -4.24 -3.92 -15.26
C GLU A 245 -4.10 -4.94 -14.13
N LYS A 246 -3.01 -4.86 -13.35
CA LYS A 246 -2.71 -5.76 -12.23
C LYS A 246 -2.36 -4.94 -10.99
N VAL A 247 -3.42 -4.46 -10.35
CA VAL A 247 -3.32 -3.65 -9.13
C VAL A 247 -2.59 -4.43 -8.05
N ILE A 248 -1.70 -3.77 -7.31
CA ILE A 248 -0.98 -4.39 -6.20
C ILE A 248 -1.93 -4.54 -5.03
N THR A 249 -2.03 -5.76 -4.50
CA THR A 249 -2.99 -6.11 -3.49
C THR A 249 -2.32 -6.64 -2.22
N PHE A 250 -3.06 -6.84 -1.12
CA PHE A 250 -2.48 -7.48 0.06
C PHE A 250 -1.95 -8.89 -0.24
N ARG A 251 -2.68 -9.68 -1.05
CA ARG A 251 -2.22 -10.99 -1.52
C ARG A 251 -0.97 -10.89 -2.38
N PHE A 252 -0.92 -9.94 -3.31
CA PHE A 252 0.27 -9.73 -4.14
C PHE A 252 1.49 -9.38 -3.27
N ILE A 253 1.31 -8.49 -2.29
CA ILE A 253 2.38 -8.09 -1.37
C ILE A 253 2.90 -9.29 -0.58
N GLU A 254 2.00 -10.12 -0.05
CA GLU A 254 2.42 -11.29 0.72
C GLU A 254 3.14 -12.32 -0.16
N LYS A 255 2.65 -12.56 -1.38
CA LYS A 255 3.34 -13.43 -2.35
C LYS A 255 4.77 -12.95 -2.60
N VAL A 256 4.94 -11.67 -2.92
CA VAL A 256 6.28 -11.08 -3.12
C VAL A 256 7.16 -11.26 -1.88
N PHE A 257 6.60 -11.07 -0.68
CA PHE A 257 7.32 -11.27 0.56
C PHE A 257 7.79 -12.72 0.75
N LEU A 258 6.92 -13.70 0.51
CA LEU A 258 7.25 -15.12 0.63
C LEU A 258 8.28 -15.54 -0.41
N ASP A 259 8.14 -15.11 -1.66
CA ASP A 259 9.10 -15.36 -2.74
C ASP A 259 10.49 -14.76 -2.39
N ASN A 260 10.52 -13.56 -1.81
CA ASN A 260 11.76 -12.95 -1.33
C ASN A 260 12.39 -13.75 -0.19
N GLN A 261 11.59 -14.24 0.76
CA GLN A 261 12.07 -15.07 1.86
C GLN A 261 12.69 -16.37 1.35
N ALA A 262 12.02 -17.04 0.41
CA ALA A 262 12.48 -18.29 -0.19
C ALA A 262 13.84 -18.08 -0.89
N ARG A 263 13.94 -17.07 -1.76
CA ARG A 263 15.19 -16.73 -2.46
C ARG A 263 16.35 -16.39 -1.51
N MET A 264 16.07 -15.65 -0.44
CA MET A 264 17.10 -15.36 0.57
C MET A 264 17.56 -16.62 1.32
N GLN A 265 16.66 -17.57 1.56
CA GLN A 265 16.99 -18.83 2.20
C GLN A 265 17.81 -19.73 1.28
N GLU A 266 17.43 -19.84 0.00
CA GLU A 266 18.19 -20.56 -1.03
C GLU A 266 19.61 -20.00 -1.15
N ALA A 267 19.76 -18.67 -1.24
CA ALA A 267 21.07 -18.03 -1.33
C ALA A 267 21.93 -18.28 -0.08
N ARG A 268 21.34 -18.37 1.11
CA ARG A 268 22.06 -18.74 2.34
C ARG A 268 22.50 -20.19 2.32
N ASN A 269 21.61 -21.10 1.92
CA ASN A 269 21.92 -22.52 1.81
C ASN A 269 23.04 -22.77 0.81
N ALA A 270 22.99 -22.11 -0.36
CA ALA A 270 24.04 -22.18 -1.37
C ALA A 270 25.40 -21.67 -0.84
N LYS A 271 25.40 -20.56 -0.08
CA LYS A 271 26.63 -20.05 0.56
C LYS A 271 27.22 -21.02 1.58
N ILE A 272 26.38 -21.68 2.37
CA ILE A 272 26.81 -22.69 3.34
C ILE A 272 27.39 -23.91 2.60
N GLN A 273 26.71 -24.38 1.54
CA GLN A 273 27.18 -25.50 0.72
C GLN A 273 28.48 -25.19 -0.03
N SER A 274 28.71 -23.95 -0.46
CA SER A 274 29.97 -23.54 -1.10
C SER A 274 31.14 -23.34 -0.12
N ALA A 275 30.84 -23.29 1.18
CA ALA A 275 31.83 -23.10 2.25
C ALA A 275 32.18 -24.42 2.97
N CYS A 276 31.51 -25.52 2.63
CA CYS A 276 31.84 -26.89 3.01
C CYS A 276 32.57 -27.59 1.86
#